data_AF-A0A351QWI8-F1
#
_entry.id   AF-A0A351QWI8-F1
#
_cell.length_a   1.000
_cell.length_b   1.000
_cell.length_c   1.000
_cell.angle_alpha   90.00
_cell.angle_beta   90.00
_cell.angle_gamma   90.00
#
_symmetry.space_group_name_H-M   'P 1'
#
loop_
_entity.id
_entity.type
_entity.pdbx_description
1 polymer ?
#
loop_
_entity_poly.entity_id
_entity_poly.type
_entity_poly.pdbx_seq_one_letter_code
_entity_poly.pdbx_strand_id
1 'polypeptide(L)'
;MFWDNISHLIESSDKEYDLAISYAQGIPTFYVADKIKAKKKYAWVNVSYKLIGVDREFQRKYYNCYNQVVAVSESAKDIFLDSYPEYKNKTRVIYDINDYNFIKRMAEYGESYEDDFQGI
;
A
#
# COMPACT_ATOMS: atom_id res chain seq x y z
N MET A 1 -8.47 2.02 -15.94
CA MET A 1 -9.38 2.92 -16.70
C MET A 1 -9.42 4.34 -16.13
N PHE A 2 -9.65 4.58 -14.84
CA PHE A 2 -9.66 5.95 -14.28
C PHE A 2 -8.33 6.70 -14.52
N TRP A 3 -7.19 6.11 -14.13
CA TRP A 3 -5.87 6.73 -14.26
C TRP A 3 -5.53 7.10 -15.71
N ASP A 4 -5.80 6.23 -16.69
CA ASP A 4 -5.51 6.51 -18.11
C ASP A 4 -6.23 7.77 -18.62
N ASN A 5 -7.40 8.09 -18.04
CA ASN A 5 -8.17 9.27 -18.45
C ASN A 5 -7.74 10.54 -17.73
N ILE A 6 -7.20 10.46 -16.52
CA ILE A 6 -6.95 11.66 -15.69
C ILE A 6 -5.46 11.95 -15.45
N SER A 7 -4.57 11.00 -15.70
CA SER A 7 -3.15 11.15 -15.33
C SER A 7 -2.48 12.31 -16.03
N HIS A 8 -2.90 12.66 -17.25
CA HIS A 8 -2.35 13.79 -18.00
C HIS A 8 -2.66 15.16 -17.36
N LEU A 9 -3.67 15.24 -16.50
CA LEU A 9 -4.02 16.45 -15.73
C LEU A 9 -3.27 16.53 -14.40
N ILE A 10 -2.65 15.43 -13.97
CA ILE A 10 -1.88 15.36 -12.72
C ILE A 10 -0.41 15.66 -13.03
N GLU A 11 0.14 16.62 -12.30
CA GLU A 11 1.53 17.03 -12.41
C GLU A 11 2.52 15.91 -12.06
N SER A 12 3.64 15.90 -12.78
CA SER A 12 4.78 15.05 -12.48
C SER A 12 5.77 15.78 -11.57
N SER A 13 6.49 15.04 -10.74
CA SER A 13 7.59 15.60 -9.95
C SER A 13 8.92 15.42 -10.68
N ASP A 14 9.63 16.51 -10.95
CA ASP A 14 10.98 16.45 -11.54
C ASP A 14 12.08 16.12 -10.53
N LYS A 15 11.78 16.21 -9.23
CA LYS A 15 12.70 15.80 -8.18
C LYS A 15 12.96 14.30 -8.26
N GLU A 16 14.24 13.93 -8.19
CA GLU A 16 14.69 12.54 -8.12
C GLU A 16 14.88 12.11 -6.66
N TYR A 17 14.42 10.90 -6.34
CA TYR A 17 14.53 10.29 -5.01
C TYR A 17 15.37 9.01 -5.05
N ASP A 18 16.05 8.68 -3.95
CA ASP A 18 16.70 7.37 -3.82
C ASP A 18 15.67 6.23 -3.69
N LEU A 19 14.54 6.52 -3.03
CA LEU A 19 13.43 5.58 -2.84
C LEU A 19 12.10 6.32 -2.86
N ALA A 20 11.12 5.79 -3.60
CA ALA A 20 9.73 6.20 -3.53
C ALA A 20 8.84 5.03 -3.09
N ILE A 21 7.88 5.30 -2.21
CA ILE A 21 6.96 4.29 -1.69
C ILE A 21 5.54 4.71 -2.05
N SER A 22 4.81 3.86 -2.77
CA SER A 22 3.36 4.05 -2.92
C SER A 22 2.65 3.34 -1.80
N TYR A 23 2.04 4.09 -0.89
CA TYR A 23 1.22 3.51 0.16
C TYR A 23 -0.21 3.38 -0.35
N ALA A 24 -0.72 2.14 -0.38
CA ALA A 24 -1.99 1.69 -0.97
C ALA A 24 -1.99 1.43 -2.50
N GLN A 25 -2.95 0.62 -2.91
CA GLN A 25 -3.19 0.18 -4.28
C GLN A 25 -3.96 1.26 -5.07
N GLY A 26 -3.99 1.11 -6.40
CA GLY A 26 -4.69 2.06 -7.24
C GLY A 26 -3.89 3.35 -7.45
N ILE A 27 -4.52 4.51 -7.22
CA ILE A 27 -3.96 5.82 -7.56
C ILE A 27 -2.54 6.05 -7.01
N PRO A 28 -2.21 5.77 -5.73
CA PRO A 28 -0.84 5.95 -5.23
C PRO A 28 0.17 5.09 -5.99
N THR A 29 -0.20 3.84 -6.27
CA THR A 29 0.64 2.91 -7.05
C THR A 29 0.87 3.42 -8.47
N PHE A 30 -0.16 3.98 -9.10
CA PHE A 30 -0.05 4.51 -10.47
C PHE A 30 0.74 5.81 -10.50
N TYR A 31 0.48 6.73 -9.57
CA TYR A 31 1.19 8.01 -9.46
C TYR A 31 2.68 7.79 -9.24
N VAL A 32 3.09 6.95 -8.29
CA VAL A 32 4.52 6.69 -8.05
C VAL A 32 5.16 5.96 -9.24
N ALA A 33 4.44 5.07 -9.94
CA ALA A 33 4.96 4.42 -11.14
C ALA A 33 5.19 5.41 -12.30
N ASP A 34 4.22 6.30 -12.55
CA ASP A 34 4.11 7.14 -13.74
C ASP A 34 4.73 8.54 -13.57
N LYS A 35 4.57 9.14 -12.38
CA LYS A 35 4.83 10.58 -12.13
C LYS A 35 6.05 10.87 -11.27
N ILE A 36 6.64 9.85 -10.65
CA ILE A 36 7.78 10.00 -9.73
C ILE A 36 9.06 9.40 -10.33
N LYS A 37 10.15 10.17 -10.28
CA LYS A 37 11.52 9.72 -10.60
C LYS A 37 12.19 9.18 -9.33
N ALA A 38 12.55 7.91 -9.30
CA ALA A 38 13.28 7.33 -8.17
C ALA A 38 14.18 6.16 -8.59
N LYS A 39 15.33 6.02 -7.92
CA LYS A 39 16.27 4.89 -8.14
C LYS A 39 15.65 3.56 -7.75
N LYS A 40 14.81 3.55 -6.71
CA LYS A 40 14.01 2.40 -6.27
C LYS A 40 12.56 2.81 -6.02
N LYS A 41 11.62 1.93 -6.34
CA LYS A 41 10.18 2.09 -6.07
C LYS A 41 9.63 0.87 -5.35
N TYR A 42 8.97 1.08 -4.21
CA TYR A 42 8.29 0.03 -3.44
C TYR A 42 6.77 0.27 -3.39
N ALA A 43 5.99 -0.77 -3.66
CA ALA A 43 4.53 -0.70 -3.55
C ALA A 43 4.06 -1.34 -2.24
N TRP A 44 3.24 -0.64 -1.47
CA TRP A 44 2.69 -1.12 -0.21
C TRP A 44 1.25 -1.61 -0.39
N VAL A 45 1.04 -2.89 -0.13
CA VAL A 45 -0.25 -3.59 -0.28
C VAL A 45 -0.83 -3.79 1.12
N ASN A 46 -1.76 -2.93 1.50
CA ASN A 46 -2.43 -2.91 2.81
C ASN A 46 -3.89 -3.40 2.76
N VAL A 47 -4.32 -4.00 1.65
CA VAL A 47 -5.68 -4.52 1.46
C VAL A 47 -5.59 -5.87 0.77
N SER A 48 -6.46 -6.79 1.19
CA SER A 48 -6.62 -8.13 0.66
C SER A 48 -7.77 -8.18 -0.35
N TYR A 49 -7.48 -8.00 -1.64
CA TYR A 49 -8.46 -8.20 -2.71
C TYR A 49 -7.82 -8.86 -3.94
N LYS A 50 -8.61 -9.67 -4.66
CA LYS A 50 -8.15 -10.40 -5.83
C LYS A 50 -8.45 -9.61 -7.09
N LEU A 51 -7.42 -9.42 -7.92
CA LEU A 51 -7.54 -8.79 -9.24
C LEU A 51 -7.68 -9.86 -10.31
N ILE A 52 -8.67 -9.70 -11.18
CA ILE A 52 -8.95 -10.62 -12.28
C ILE A 52 -9.14 -9.85 -13.59
N GLY A 53 -9.02 -10.56 -14.72
CA GLY A 53 -9.33 -10.04 -16.05
C GLY A 53 -8.64 -8.71 -16.36
N VAL A 54 -9.42 -7.75 -16.84
CA VAL A 54 -8.91 -6.45 -17.33
C VAL A 54 -8.23 -5.63 -16.24
N ASP A 55 -8.73 -5.67 -15.00
CA ASP A 55 -8.13 -4.90 -13.91
C ASP A 55 -6.75 -5.45 -13.51
N ARG A 56 -6.61 -6.78 -13.51
CA ARG A 56 -5.30 -7.43 -13.30
C ARG A 56 -4.28 -6.94 -14.32
N GLU A 57 -4.63 -7.00 -15.59
CA GLU A 57 -3.77 -6.61 -16.71
C GLU A 57 -3.43 -5.12 -16.68
N PHE A 58 -4.43 -4.29 -16.40
CA PHE A 58 -4.26 -2.86 -16.26
C PHE A 58 -3.29 -2.50 -15.15
N GLN A 59 -3.39 -3.12 -13.97
CA GLN A 59 -2.51 -2.82 -12.85
C GLN A 59 -1.11 -3.44 -13.00
N ARG A 60 -0.99 -4.56 -13.72
CA ARG A 60 0.28 -5.25 -14.00
C ARG A 60 1.33 -4.30 -14.61
N LYS A 61 0.91 -3.42 -15.52
CA LYS A 61 1.82 -2.47 -16.18
C LYS A 61 2.49 -1.52 -15.18
N TYR A 62 1.79 -1.12 -14.13
CA TYR A 62 2.34 -0.25 -13.07
C TYR A 62 3.17 -1.05 -12.07
N TYR A 63 2.71 -2.22 -11.64
CA TYR A 63 3.48 -3.08 -10.73
C TYR A 63 4.81 -3.56 -11.33
N ASN A 64 4.94 -3.62 -12.66
CA ASN A 64 6.21 -3.86 -13.34
C ASN A 64 7.27 -2.79 -13.07
N CYS A 65 6.88 -1.54 -12.78
CA CYS A 65 7.80 -0.44 -12.47
C CYS A 65 8.41 -0.53 -11.05
N TYR A 66 7.91 -1.43 -10.20
CA TYR A 66 8.34 -1.55 -8.82
C TYR A 66 9.42 -2.60 -8.63
N ASN A 67 10.45 -2.22 -7.86
CA ASN A 67 11.52 -3.11 -7.44
C ASN A 67 11.06 -4.10 -6.37
N GLN A 68 10.14 -3.68 -5.50
CA GLN A 68 9.57 -4.53 -4.44
C GLN A 68 8.09 -4.23 -4.24
N VAL A 69 7.37 -5.25 -3.78
CA VAL A 69 6.04 -5.15 -3.23
C VAL A 69 6.11 -5.58 -1.76
N VAL A 70 5.53 -4.77 -0.89
CA VAL A 70 5.49 -5.02 0.55
C VAL A 70 4.04 -5.21 0.95
N ALA A 71 3.70 -6.40 1.43
CA ALA A 71 2.38 -6.69 1.98
C ALA A 71 2.40 -6.55 3.51
N VAL A 72 1.28 -6.09 4.09
CA VAL A 72 1.15 -5.89 5.54
C VAL A 72 0.92 -7.19 6.34
N SER A 73 0.70 -8.32 5.65
CA SER A 73 0.50 -9.63 6.26
C SER A 73 0.77 -10.75 5.25
N GLU A 74 0.96 -11.98 5.72
CA GLU A 74 1.03 -13.15 4.83
C GLU A 74 -0.27 -13.33 4.03
N SER A 75 -1.44 -13.08 4.64
CA SER A 75 -2.73 -13.15 3.92
C SER A 75 -2.80 -12.14 2.75
N ALA A 76 -2.36 -10.89 2.98
CA ALA A 76 -2.33 -9.88 1.92
C ALA A 76 -1.34 -10.25 0.81
N LYS A 77 -0.18 -10.83 1.18
CA LYS A 77 0.81 -11.34 0.23
C LYS A 77 0.25 -12.49 -0.60
N ASP A 78 -0.40 -13.47 0.01
CA ASP A 78 -0.94 -14.63 -0.68
C ASP A 78 -2.03 -14.21 -1.68
N ILE A 79 -2.96 -13.34 -1.28
CA ILE A 79 -4.01 -12.82 -2.17
C ILE A 79 -3.42 -11.98 -3.32
N PHE A 80 -2.38 -11.20 -3.04
CA PHE A 80 -1.67 -10.45 -4.07
C PHE A 80 -0.97 -11.38 -5.07
N LEU A 81 -0.27 -12.42 -4.59
CA LEU A 81 0.43 -13.39 -5.43
C LEU A 81 -0.51 -14.33 -6.19
N ASP A 82 -1.71 -14.55 -5.68
CA ASP A 82 -2.82 -15.18 -6.42
C ASP A 82 -3.16 -14.42 -7.70
N SER A 83 -3.06 -13.09 -7.64
CA SER A 83 -3.27 -12.21 -8.80
C SER A 83 -1.99 -12.08 -9.63
N TYR A 84 -0.82 -12.06 -9.00
CA TYR A 84 0.47 -11.84 -9.65
C TYR A 84 1.55 -12.84 -9.22
N PRO A 85 1.43 -14.13 -9.62
CA PRO A 85 2.39 -15.16 -9.23
C PRO A 85 3.81 -14.84 -9.71
N GLU A 86 3.94 -14.10 -10.82
CA GLU A 86 5.21 -13.64 -11.37
C GLU A 86 6.01 -12.71 -10.43
N TYR A 87 5.39 -12.12 -9.42
CA TYR A 87 6.04 -11.18 -8.50
C TYR A 87 6.58 -11.82 -7.22
N LYS A 88 6.50 -13.15 -7.07
CA LYS A 88 6.94 -13.89 -5.88
C LYS A 88 8.32 -13.47 -5.36
N ASN A 89 9.30 -13.29 -6.25
CA ASN A 89 10.68 -12.97 -5.87
C ASN A 89 10.88 -11.51 -5.42
N LYS A 90 9.92 -10.63 -5.67
CA LYS A 90 9.96 -9.21 -5.28
C LYS A 90 8.91 -8.83 -4.25
N THR A 91 8.13 -9.79 -3.75
CA THR A 91 7.12 -9.56 -2.72
C THR A 91 7.61 -10.03 -1.36
N ARG A 92 7.48 -9.19 -0.33
CA ARG A 92 7.83 -9.50 1.06
C ARG A 92 6.73 -9.04 2.03
N VAL A 93 6.76 -9.53 3.26
CA VAL A 93 5.85 -9.09 4.33
C VAL A 93 6.57 -8.16 5.29
N ILE A 94 5.93 -7.04 5.62
CA ILE A 94 6.29 -6.17 6.74
C ILE A 94 5.00 -5.86 7.48
N TYR A 95 4.86 -6.36 8.70
CA TYR A 95 3.69 -6.12 9.53
C TYR A 95 3.59 -4.66 9.97
N ASP A 96 2.36 -4.19 10.17
CA ASP A 96 2.11 -2.88 10.75
C ASP A 96 2.73 -2.78 12.15
N ILE A 97 3.32 -1.62 12.44
CA ILE A 97 3.96 -1.34 13.71
C ILE A 97 2.86 -0.96 14.71
N ASN A 98 2.76 -1.74 15.79
CA ASN A 98 1.87 -1.46 16.90
C ASN A 98 2.69 -1.20 18.16
N ASP A 99 2.50 -0.04 18.79
CA ASP A 99 3.12 0.30 20.07
C ASP A 99 2.08 0.23 21.19
N TYR A 100 2.13 -0.87 21.95
CA TYR A 100 1.25 -1.09 23.09
C TYR A 100 1.31 0.05 24.11
N ASN A 101 2.50 0.55 24.43
CA ASN A 101 2.66 1.57 25.45
C ASN A 101 2.06 2.91 24.99
N PHE A 102 2.21 3.24 23.70
CA PHE A 102 1.56 4.40 23.10
C PHE A 102 0.04 4.26 23.12
N ILE A 103 -0.49 3.11 22.68
CA ILE A 103 -1.94 2.85 22.65
C ILE A 103 -2.53 2.93 24.06
N LYS A 104 -1.92 2.29 25.05
CA LYS A 104 -2.37 2.33 26.45
C LYS A 104 -2.40 3.76 26.98
N ARG A 105 -1.31 4.51 26.79
CA ARG A 105 -1.25 5.91 27.24
C ARG A 105 -2.33 6.78 26.59
N MET A 106 -2.62 6.57 25.30
CA MET A 106 -3.68 7.30 24.60
C MET A 106 -5.08 6.90 25.07
N ALA A 107 -5.30 5.63 25.44
CA ALA A 107 -6.58 5.16 25.97
C ALA A 107 -6.88 5.72 27.37
N GLU A 108 -5.84 5.95 28.18
CA GLU A 108 -5.92 6.57 29.51
C GLU A 108 -5.88 8.11 29.45
N TYR A 109 -5.75 8.71 28.26
CA TYR A 109 -5.59 10.16 28.10
C TYR A 109 -6.94 10.87 28.01
N GLY A 110 -7.23 11.74 29.00
CA GLY A 110 -8.45 12.55 29.06
C GLY A 110 -9.40 12.06 30.16
N GLU A 111 -10.60 12.63 30.19
CA GLU A 111 -11.68 12.12 31.05
C GLU A 111 -12.25 10.84 30.43
N SER A 112 -12.35 9.79 31.24
CA SER A 112 -13.06 8.56 30.88
C SER A 112 -14.56 8.72 31.13
N TYR A 113 -15.34 7.76 30.62
CA TYR A 113 -16.76 7.65 30.97
C TYR A 113 -16.90 7.38 32.48
N GLU A 114 -17.84 8.07 33.13
CA GLU A 114 -18.18 7.89 34.55
C GLU A 114 -19.36 6.92 34.75
N ASP A 115 -19.63 6.04 33.79
CA ASP A 115 -20.69 5.05 33.90
C ASP A 115 -20.22 3.81 34.69
N ASP A 116 -21.17 2.96 35.07
CA ASP A 116 -20.89 1.71 35.80
C ASP A 116 -20.35 0.58 34.90
N PHE A 117 -19.89 0.89 33.68
CA PHE A 117 -19.44 -0.13 32.73
C PHE A 117 -18.04 -0.65 33.09
N GLN A 118 -17.97 -1.91 33.52
CA GLN A 118 -16.73 -2.57 33.97
C GLN A 118 -15.92 -3.25 32.85
N GLY A 119 -16.29 -3.05 31.58
CA GLY A 119 -15.76 -3.81 30.44
C GLY A 119 -16.54 -5.08 30.15
N ILE A 120 -15.97 -5.94 29.29
CA ILE A 120 -16.52 -7.25 28.87
C ILE A 120 -15.65 -8.36 29.46
#